data_AF-D3GGV7-F1
#
_entry.id   AF-D3GGV7-F1
#
_cell.length_a   1.000
_cell.length_b   1.000
_cell.length_c   1.000
_cell.angle_alpha   90.00
_cell.angle_beta   90.00
_cell.angle_gamma   90.00
#
_symmetry.space_group_name_H-M   'P 1'
#
loop_
_entity.id
_entity.type
_entity.pdbx_description
1 polymer ?
#
loop_
_entity_poly.entity_id
_entity_poly.type
_entity_poly.pdbx_seq_one_letter_code
_entity_poly.pdbx_strand_id
1 'polypeptide(L)'
;DLRHKLGWGDKKVILYVARMNHQKNPLFALYIMRELKQSMPNAVLVYVGTGELKEQVQQYILDNNLDNVILLGLRNDVNELMIAA
;
A
#
# COMPACT_ATOMS: atom_id res chain seq x y z
N ASP A 1 -10.70 7.11 -16.22
CA ASP A 1 -10.29 5.83 -15.63
C ASP A 1 -9.86 6.03 -14.16
N LEU A 2 -10.12 5.05 -13.29
CA LEU A 2 -9.80 5.11 -11.85
C LEU A 2 -8.28 5.19 -11.62
N ARG A 3 -7.47 4.49 -12.44
CA ARG A 3 -6.00 4.57 -12.37
C ARG A 3 -5.48 5.98 -12.58
N HIS A 4 -6.09 6.74 -13.51
CA HIS A 4 -5.74 8.14 -13.74
C HIS A 4 -6.10 9.02 -12.53
N LYS A 5 -7.28 8.84 -11.93
CA LYS A 5 -7.71 9.59 -10.74
C LYS A 5 -6.81 9.37 -9.53
N LEU A 6 -6.25 8.16 -9.40
CA LEU A 6 -5.36 7.79 -8.30
C LEU A 6 -3.87 8.00 -8.63
N GLY A 7 -3.54 8.50 -9.82
CA GLY A 7 -2.15 8.73 -10.24
C GLY A 7 -1.33 7.45 -10.41
N TRP A 8 -1.98 6.31 -10.63
CA TRP A 8 -1.30 5.01 -10.78
C TRP A 8 -0.65 4.87 -12.16
N GLY A 9 -1.27 5.41 -13.22
CA GLY A 9 -0.71 5.31 -14.58
C GLY A 9 -0.41 3.86 -14.96
N ASP A 10 0.82 3.58 -15.40
CA ASP A 10 1.28 2.23 -15.77
C ASP A 10 2.00 1.46 -14.64
N LYS A 11 1.97 2.00 -13.41
CA LYS A 11 2.61 1.36 -12.25
C LYS A 11 2.03 -0.02 -11.99
N LYS A 12 2.85 -0.94 -11.47
CA LYS A 12 2.38 -2.25 -10.99
C LYS A 12 1.80 -2.06 -9.59
N VAL A 13 0.49 -2.22 -9.44
CA VAL A 13 -0.18 -1.96 -8.16
C VAL A 13 -0.29 -3.25 -7.38
N ILE A 14 0.30 -3.27 -6.19
CA ILE A 14 0.10 -4.31 -5.19
C ILE A 14 -0.95 -3.76 -4.23
N LEU A 15 -2.18 -4.28 -4.30
CA LEU A 15 -3.26 -3.85 -3.44
C LEU A 15 -3.28 -4.69 -2.16
N TYR A 16 -3.24 -4.03 -1.00
CA TYR A 16 -3.38 -4.68 0.29
C TYR A 16 -4.57 -4.13 1.07
N VAL A 17 -5.62 -4.94 1.19
CA VAL A 17 -6.88 -4.58 1.88
C VAL A 17 -6.99 -5.35 3.20
N ALA A 18 -6.73 -4.68 4.31
CA ALA A 18 -6.78 -5.30 5.64
C ALA A 18 -6.86 -4.27 6.77
N ARG A 19 -7.30 -4.70 7.96
CA ARG A 19 -7.12 -3.91 9.19
C ARG A 19 -5.62 -3.87 9.54
N MET A 20 -5.10 -2.70 9.95
CA MET A 20 -3.72 -2.57 10.43
C MET A 20 -3.62 -3.07 11.87
N ASN A 21 -3.65 -4.39 12.05
CA ASN A 21 -3.47 -5.06 13.35
C ASN A 21 -2.43 -6.19 13.24
N HIS A 22 -2.06 -6.77 14.38
CA HIS A 22 -1.00 -7.79 14.43
C HIS A 22 -1.31 -9.03 13.59
N GLN A 23 -2.55 -9.50 13.57
CA GLN A 23 -2.97 -10.68 12.79
C GLN A 23 -2.77 -10.48 11.28
N LYS A 24 -2.94 -9.25 10.80
CA LYS A 24 -2.74 -8.90 9.39
C LYS A 24 -1.29 -8.52 9.10
N ASN A 25 -0.46 -8.30 10.12
CA ASN A 25 0.98 -8.10 9.97
C ASN A 25 1.38 -7.08 8.87
N PRO A 26 0.95 -5.82 8.97
CA PRO A 26 1.19 -4.82 7.93
C PRO A 26 2.68 -4.49 7.75
N LEU A 27 3.49 -4.62 8.80
CA LEU A 27 4.92 -4.34 8.75
C LEU A 27 5.67 -5.31 7.82
N PHE A 28 5.24 -6.58 7.77
CA PHE A 28 5.85 -7.54 6.85
C PHE A 28 5.54 -7.22 5.38
N ALA A 29 4.35 -6.70 5.08
CA ALA A 29 4.02 -6.22 3.74
C ALA A 29 4.91 -5.03 3.32
N LEU A 30 5.21 -4.11 4.25
CA LEU A 30 6.14 -3.00 4.01
C LEU A 30 7.57 -3.49 3.82
N TYR A 31 8.01 -4.47 4.60
CA TYR A 31 9.31 -5.12 4.41
C TYR A 31 9.43 -5.72 3.00
N ILE A 32 8.43 -6.48 2.55
CA ILE A 32 8.41 -7.02 1.18
C ILE A 32 8.46 -5.89 0.14
N MET A 33 7.70 -4.81 0.34
CA MET A 33 7.71 -3.68 -0.61
C MET A 33 9.09 -3.02 -0.71
N ARG A 34 9.81 -2.90 0.42
CA ARG A 34 11.17 -2.40 0.45
C ARG A 34 12.12 -3.24 -0.41
N GLU A 35 12.05 -4.56 -0.30
CA GLU A 35 12.86 -5.46 -1.11
C GLU A 35 12.44 -5.43 -2.59
N LEU A 36 11.13 -5.40 -2.87
CA LEU A 36 10.59 -5.32 -4.24
C LEU A 36 10.98 -4.03 -4.95
N LYS A 37 11.17 -2.91 -4.25
CA LYS A 37 11.59 -1.64 -4.86
C LYS A 37 12.90 -1.79 -5.66
N GLN A 38 13.78 -2.69 -5.24
CA GLN A 38 15.08 -2.92 -5.90
C GLN A 38 14.95 -3.63 -7.25
N SER A 39 14.04 -4.61 -7.35
CA SER A 39 13.85 -5.42 -8.57
C SER A 39 12.68 -4.96 -9.44
N MET A 40 11.72 -4.23 -8.86
CA MET A 40 10.51 -3.73 -9.50
C MET A 40 10.26 -2.26 -9.10
N PRO A 41 11.07 -1.31 -9.59
CA PRO A 41 10.96 0.10 -9.21
C PRO A 41 9.65 0.77 -9.63
N ASN A 42 8.91 0.18 -10.57
CA ASN A 42 7.59 0.64 -11.00
C ASN A 42 6.44 0.08 -10.16
N ALA A 43 6.72 -0.74 -9.14
CA ALA A 43 5.71 -1.28 -8.25
C ALA A 43 5.37 -0.30 -7.11
N VAL A 44 4.08 -0.24 -6.77
CA VAL A 44 3.57 0.52 -5.63
C VAL A 44 2.68 -0.35 -4.77
N LEU A 45 2.82 -0.23 -3.46
CA LEU A 45 1.90 -0.83 -2.49
C LEU A 45 0.80 0.17 -2.19
N VAL A 46 -0.45 -0.20 -2.46
CA VAL A 46 -1.63 0.56 -2.08
C VAL A 46 -2.28 -0.15 -0.90
N TYR A 47 -2.25 0.49 0.27
CA TYR A 47 -2.83 -0.04 1.49
C TYR A 47 -4.21 0.57 1.73
N VAL A 48 -5.23 -0.27 1.81
CA VAL A 48 -6.61 0.09 2.18
C VAL A 48 -6.94 -0.49 3.55
N GLY A 49 -7.29 0.39 4.47
CA GLY A 49 -7.62 0.05 5.85
C GLY A 49 -6.93 0.95 6.87
N THR A 50 -7.23 0.70 8.14
CA THR A 50 -6.66 1.39 9.31
C THR A 50 -6.62 0.43 10.49
N GLY A 51 -6.06 0.82 11.63
CA GLY A 51 -6.02 0.00 12.83
C GLY A 51 -5.00 0.50 13.86
N GLU A 52 -4.81 -0.27 14.92
CA GLU A 52 -3.91 0.06 16.04
C GLU A 52 -2.44 0.22 15.62
N LEU A 53 -2.02 -0.40 14.51
CA LEU A 53 -0.64 -0.33 14.01
C LEU A 53 -0.40 0.82 13.01
N LYS A 54 -1.36 1.73 12.82
CA LYS A 54 -1.25 2.81 11.81
C LYS A 54 0.00 3.67 12.00
N GLU A 55 0.29 4.10 13.23
CA GLU A 55 1.46 4.94 13.51
C GLU A 55 2.77 4.19 13.24
N GLN A 56 2.85 2.91 13.62
CA GLN A 56 4.02 2.08 13.34
C GLN A 56 4.23 1.87 11.84
N VAL A 57 3.15 1.68 11.07
CA VAL A 57 3.19 1.60 9.60
C VAL A 57 3.73 2.89 9.00
N GLN A 58 3.23 4.05 9.45
CA GLN A 58 3.70 5.36 8.98
C GLN A 58 5.18 5.59 9.33
N GLN A 59 5.58 5.25 10.55
CA GLN A 59 6.98 5.39 10.99
C GLN A 59 7.91 4.48 10.17
N TYR A 60 7.52 3.22 9.92
CA TYR A 60 8.32 2.31 9.11
C TYR A 60 8.53 2.83 7.68
N ILE A 61 7.48 3.40 7.06
CA ILE A 61 7.56 4.03 5.73
C ILE A 61 8.57 5.17 5.72
N LEU A 62 8.54 6.04 6.75
CA LEU A 62 9.48 7.15 6.89
C LEU A 62 10.91 6.66 7.09
N ASP A 63 11.13 5.75 8.06
CA ASP A 63 12.46 5.25 8.42
C ASP A 63 13.15 4.51 7.26
N ASN A 64 12.37 3.90 6.37
CA ASN A 64 12.88 3.13 5.23
C ASN A 64 12.78 3.89 3.89
N ASN A 65 12.39 5.18 3.89
CA ASN A 65 12.23 6.00 2.69
C ASN A 65 11.37 5.32 1.59
N LEU A 66 10.24 4.75 1.98
CA LEU A 66 9.32 4.04 1.08
C LEU A 66 8.34 5.01 0.40
N ASP A 67 8.83 5.75 -0.59
CA ASP A 67 8.04 6.63 -1.47
C ASP A 67 6.98 5.90 -2.33
N ASN A 68 7.06 4.57 -2.43
CA ASN A 68 6.21 3.72 -3.25
C ASN A 68 5.09 3.02 -2.46
N VAL A 69 4.72 3.57 -1.29
CA VAL A 69 3.60 3.11 -0.47
C VAL A 69 2.55 4.21 -0.36
N ILE A 70 1.30 3.87 -0.69
CA ILE A 70 0.15 4.78 -0.66
C ILE A 70 -0.86 4.25 0.36
N LEU A 71 -1.08 5.00 1.44
CA LEU A 71 -2.09 4.68 2.45
C LEU A 71 -3.40 5.40 2.11
N LEU A 72 -4.42 4.66 1.67
CA LEU A 72 -5.73 5.23 1.29
C LEU A 72 -6.70 5.35 2.46
N GLY A 73 -6.39 4.74 3.61
CA GLY A 73 -7.30 4.67 4.75
C GLY A 73 -8.53 3.80 4.44
N LEU A 74 -9.67 4.13 5.05
CA LEU A 74 -10.93 3.43 4.80
C LEU A 74 -11.51 3.83 3.44
N ARG A 75 -12.03 2.84 2.70
CA ARG A 75 -12.60 3.00 1.36
C ARG A 75 -13.88 2.19 1.25
N ASN A 76 -14.86 2.72 0.50
CA ASN A 76 -16.11 2.03 0.19
C ASN A 76 -16.11 1.42 -1.23
N ASP A 77 -15.12 1.78 -2.05
CA ASP A 77 -14.98 1.40 -3.46
C ASP A 77 -13.86 0.36 -3.67
N VAL A 78 -13.77 -0.61 -2.74
CA VAL A 78 -12.71 -1.64 -2.77
C VAL A 78 -12.81 -2.48 -4.05
N ASN A 79 -14.01 -2.77 -4.53
CA ASN A 79 -14.21 -3.56 -5.76
C ASN A 79 -13.59 -2.85 -6.97
N GLU A 80 -13.79 -1.54 -7.08
CA GLU A 80 -13.22 -0.72 -8.14
C GLU A 80 -11.69 -0.64 -8.02
N LEU A 81 -11.16 -0.55 -6.79
CA LEU A 81 -9.72 -0.61 -6.54
C LEU A 81 -9.13 -1.97 -6.94
N MET A 82 -9.83 -3.09 -6.71
CA MET A 82 -9.39 -4.43 -7.11
C MET A 82 -9.39 -4.62 -8.62
N ILE A 83 -10.34 -4.02 -9.35
CA ILE A 83 -10.37 -4.03 -10.81
C ILE A 83 -9.23 -3.18 -11.37
N ALA A 84 -8.93 -2.05 -10.72
CA ALA A 84 -7.94 -1.09 -11.21
C ALA A 84 -6.50 -1.45 -10.85
N ALA A 85 -6.24 -2.32 -9.88
CA ALA A 85 -4.90 -2.71 -9.45
C ALA A 85 -4.21 -3.61 -10.48
#